data_AF-A0AA42YC14-F1
#
_entry.id   AF-A0AA42YC14-F1
#
_cell.length_a   1.000
_cell.length_b   1.000
_cell.length_c   1.000
_cell.angle_alpha   90.00
_cell.angle_beta   90.00
_cell.angle_gamma   90.00
#
_symmetry.space_group_name_H-M   'P 1'
#
loop_
_entity.id
_entity.type
_entity.pdbx_description
1 polymer ?
#
loop_
_entity_poly.entity_id
_entity_poly.type
_entity_poly.pdbx_seq_one_letter_code
_entity_poly.pdbx_strand_id
1 'polypeptide(L)'
;MDKLIITACAADTSMHPGVPARIAASNALAAEVEKAWRAGAGIAHIHGPLDDHKVWAEHTQAIRARCDVMIQYGISLQSVERRREVVKNRPEMISVAVGARHYA
;
A
#
# COMPACT_ATOMS: atom_id res chain seq x y z
N MET A 1 7.65 -4.87 -28.72
CA MET A 1 7.22 -5.76 -27.61
C MET A 1 6.70 -4.86 -26.52
N ASP A 2 5.43 -5.03 -26.14
CA ASP A 2 4.82 -4.20 -25.12
C ASP A 2 5.32 -4.59 -23.73
N LYS A 3 5.51 -3.61 -22.85
CA LYS A 3 5.98 -3.86 -21.48
C LYS A 3 4.80 -4.35 -20.62
N LEU A 4 5.03 -5.41 -19.84
CA LEU A 4 4.10 -5.87 -18.81
C LEU A 4 4.35 -5.09 -17.50
N ILE A 5 3.29 -4.55 -16.89
CA ILE A 5 3.36 -3.93 -15.55
C ILE A 5 2.81 -4.92 -14.53
N ILE A 6 3.62 -5.25 -13.53
CA ILE A 6 3.23 -6.09 -12.40
C ILE A 6 3.00 -5.19 -11.18
N THR A 7 1.82 -5.30 -10.57
CA THR A 7 1.47 -4.65 -9.31
C THR A 7 1.48 -5.67 -8.18
N ALA A 8 2.32 -5.45 -7.16
CA ALA A 8 2.33 -6.25 -5.94
C ALA A 8 1.46 -5.59 -4.87
N CYS A 9 0.43 -6.28 -4.38
CA CYS A 9 -0.36 -5.83 -3.25
C CYS A 9 0.31 -6.27 -1.95
N ALA A 10 1.01 -5.35 -1.29
CA ALA A 10 1.68 -5.56 -0.02
C ALA A 10 0.69 -5.32 1.14
N ALA A 11 -0.34 -6.17 1.19
CA ALA A 11 -1.31 -6.20 2.27
C ALA A 11 -0.91 -7.22 3.33
N ASP A 12 -1.22 -6.92 4.60
CA ASP A 12 -1.06 -7.88 5.69
C ASP A 12 -2.28 -8.83 5.78
N THR A 13 -2.44 -9.47 6.93
CA THR A 13 -3.37 -10.55 7.24
C THR A 13 -4.65 -10.05 7.91
N SER A 14 -4.98 -8.76 7.78
CA SER A 14 -6.15 -8.14 8.43
C SER A 14 -7.49 -8.82 8.10
N MET A 15 -7.60 -9.47 6.94
CA MET A 15 -8.78 -10.24 6.52
C MET A 15 -8.74 -11.73 6.93
N HIS A 16 -7.66 -12.17 7.58
CA HIS A 16 -7.40 -13.58 7.88
C HIS A 16 -6.90 -13.76 9.33
N PRO A 17 -7.81 -13.79 10.33
CA PRO A 17 -7.46 -13.80 11.76
C PRO A 17 -6.56 -14.94 12.24
N GLY A 18 -6.49 -16.04 11.49
CA GLY A 18 -5.63 -17.20 11.81
C GLY A 18 -4.22 -17.13 11.21
N VAL A 19 -3.90 -16.09 10.44
CA VAL A 19 -2.59 -15.94 9.80
C VAL A 19 -1.77 -14.92 10.58
N PRO A 20 -0.55 -15.24 11.03
CA PRO A 20 0.31 -14.30 11.73
C PRO A 20 0.57 -13.03 10.92
N ALA A 21 0.56 -11.88 11.60
CA ALA A 21 0.91 -10.60 10.99
C ALA A 21 2.32 -10.65 10.38
N ARG A 22 2.41 -10.24 9.11
CA ARG A 22 3.67 -10.19 8.36
C ARG A 22 4.23 -8.77 8.29
N ILE A 23 3.40 -7.76 8.49
CA ILE A 23 3.74 -6.36 8.32
C ILE A 23 3.41 -5.62 9.62
N ALA A 24 4.28 -5.82 10.62
CA ALA A 24 4.12 -5.17 11.92
C ALA A 24 4.55 -3.70 11.93
N ALA A 25 5.38 -3.27 10.97
CA ALA A 25 5.94 -1.91 10.91
C ALA A 25 6.39 -1.53 9.48
N SER A 26 6.62 -0.24 9.24
CA SER A 26 7.07 0.32 7.95
C SER A 26 8.32 -0.36 7.38
N ASN A 27 9.27 -0.76 8.22
CA ASN A 27 10.47 -1.48 7.78
C ASN A 27 10.17 -2.90 7.27
N ALA A 28 9.21 -3.60 7.89
CA ALA A 28 8.78 -4.93 7.46
C ALA A 28 8.04 -4.83 6.11
N LEU A 29 7.14 -3.83 5.98
CA LEU A 29 6.49 -3.52 4.70
C LEU A 29 7.51 -3.28 3.60
N ALA A 30 8.48 -2.40 3.86
CA ALA A 30 9.48 -2.00 2.88
C ALA A 30 10.37 -3.17 2.44
N ALA A 31 10.68 -4.11 3.35
CA ALA A 31 11.43 -5.32 3.02
C ALA A 31 10.63 -6.27 2.09
N GLU A 32 9.33 -6.43 2.30
CA GLU A 32 8.48 -7.23 1.40
C GLU A 32 8.30 -6.56 0.03
N VAL A 33 8.12 -5.24 0.02
CA VAL A 33 8.05 -4.45 -1.21
C VAL A 33 9.36 -4.55 -2.01
N GLU A 34 10.52 -4.49 -1.35
CA GLU A 34 11.83 -4.66 -2.00
C GLU A 34 11.94 -6.04 -2.67
N LYS A 35 11.50 -7.12 -2.00
CA LYS A 35 11.49 -8.47 -2.58
C LYS A 35 10.63 -8.52 -3.84
N ALA A 36 9.42 -7.95 -3.78
CA ALA A 36 8.52 -7.91 -4.93
C ALA A 36 9.10 -7.09 -6.10
N TRP A 37 9.72 -5.95 -5.80
CA TRP A 37 10.39 -5.10 -6.79
C TRP A 37 11.56 -5.83 -7.47
N ARG A 38 12.42 -6.51 -6.69
CA ARG A 38 13.51 -7.35 -7.23
C ARG A 38 13.00 -8.50 -8.10
N ALA A 39 11.79 -8.99 -7.85
CA ALA A 39 11.13 -10.01 -8.66
C ALA A 39 10.42 -9.45 -9.91
N GLY A 40 10.40 -8.13 -10.12
CA GLY A 40 9.87 -7.49 -11.33
C GLY A 40 8.59 -6.67 -11.12
N ALA A 41 8.14 -6.44 -9.88
CA ALA A 41 7.01 -5.54 -9.62
C ALA A 41 7.38 -4.09 -9.97
N GLY A 42 6.57 -3.46 -10.81
CA GLY A 42 6.68 -2.03 -11.15
C GLY A 42 5.89 -1.12 -10.21
N ILE A 43 4.84 -1.66 -9.57
CA ILE A 43 3.96 -0.93 -8.65
C ILE A 43 3.82 -1.72 -7.35
N ALA A 44 3.87 -1.03 -6.21
CA ALA A 44 3.50 -1.56 -4.90
C ALA A 44 2.19 -0.91 -4.45
N HIS A 45 1.12 -1.69 -4.32
CA HIS A 45 -0.12 -1.28 -3.69
C HIS A 45 -0.01 -1.51 -2.18
N ILE A 46 -0.07 -0.44 -1.39
CA ILE A 46 0.11 -0.50 0.06
C ILE A 46 -1.13 -0.02 0.81
N HIS A 47 -1.33 -0.58 2.00
CA HIS A 47 -2.33 -0.14 2.96
C HIS A 47 -1.63 0.49 4.17
N GLY A 48 -2.39 1.26 4.93
CA GLY A 48 -1.98 1.77 6.23
C GLY A 48 -3.17 1.74 7.19
N PRO A 49 -2.94 2.02 8.49
CA PRO A 49 -3.99 2.05 9.50
C PRO A 49 -5.16 2.99 9.12
N LEU A 50 -6.36 2.67 9.61
CA LEU A 50 -7.58 3.46 9.35
C LEU A 50 -7.58 4.80 10.11
N ASP A 51 -6.88 4.85 11.23
CA ASP A 51 -6.86 5.94 12.20
C ASP A 51 -5.56 6.74 12.23
N ASP A 52 -4.48 6.24 11.61
CA ASP A 52 -3.18 6.91 11.56
C ASP A 52 -2.73 7.23 10.12
N HIS A 53 -2.85 8.50 9.74
CA HIS A 53 -2.44 9.00 8.44
C HIS A 53 -0.92 9.26 8.33
N LYS A 54 -0.20 9.37 9.45
CA LYS A 54 1.25 9.65 9.46
C LYS A 54 2.05 8.43 9.02
N VAL A 55 1.56 7.24 9.38
CA VAL A 55 2.16 5.96 9.00
C VAL A 55 2.29 5.81 7.48
N TRP A 56 1.43 6.43 6.68
CA TRP A 56 1.56 6.42 5.21
C TRP A 56 2.83 7.11 4.72
N ALA A 57 3.21 8.25 5.32
CA ALA A 57 4.47 8.93 4.99
C ALA A 57 5.67 8.07 5.40
N GLU A 58 5.60 7.43 6.57
CA GLU A 58 6.64 6.52 7.06
C GLU A 58 6.82 5.30 6.17
N HIS A 59 5.73 4.69 5.69
CA HIS A 59 5.75 3.61 4.70
C HIS A 59 6.47 4.05 3.43
N THR A 60 6.10 5.22 2.90
CA THR A 60 6.74 5.78 1.70
C THR A 60 8.22 6.03 1.92
N GLN A 61 8.62 6.63 3.03
CA GLN A 61 10.03 6.87 3.35
C GLN A 61 10.81 5.55 3.47
N ALA A 62 10.26 4.55 4.16
CA ALA A 62 10.90 3.25 4.34
C ALA A 62 11.07 2.50 3.01
N ILE A 63 10.07 2.55 2.13
CA ILE A 63 10.15 1.93 0.79
C ILE A 63 11.18 2.67 -0.08
N ARG A 64 11.17 4.01 -0.07
CA ARG A 64 12.09 4.85 -0.85
C ARG A 64 13.54 4.71 -0.40
N ALA A 65 13.78 4.37 0.85
CA ALA A 65 15.13 4.05 1.34
C ALA A 65 15.68 2.73 0.76
N ARG A 66 14.86 1.91 0.08
CA ARG A 66 15.23 0.57 -0.40
C ARG A 66 15.08 0.37 -1.91
N CYS A 67 14.07 0.95 -2.53
CA CYS A 67 13.78 0.74 -3.95
C CYS A 67 12.94 1.85 -4.60
N ASP A 68 12.97 1.86 -5.93
CA ASP A 68 12.30 2.85 -6.79
C ASP A 68 10.97 2.36 -7.37
N VAL A 69 10.29 1.40 -6.72
CA VAL A 69 8.96 0.94 -7.14
C VAL A 69 7.95 2.08 -7.10
N MET A 70 7.01 2.19 -8.04
CA MET A 70 5.93 3.17 -7.94
C MET A 70 4.99 2.82 -6.79
N ILE A 71 4.65 3.77 -5.93
CA ILE A 71 3.80 3.51 -4.75
C ILE A 71 2.36 3.92 -5.04
N GLN A 72 1.44 2.96 -4.91
CA GLN A 72 0.00 3.18 -4.99
C GLN A 72 -0.64 3.04 -3.61
N TYR A 73 -1.33 4.08 -3.16
CA TYR A 73 -2.06 4.05 -1.89
C TYR A 73 -3.46 3.41 -2.05
N GLY A 74 -3.70 2.33 -1.30
CA GLY A 74 -4.98 1.64 -1.21
C GLY A 74 -5.89 2.24 -0.15
N ILE A 75 -6.66 3.27 -0.51
CA ILE A 75 -7.46 4.08 0.44
C ILE A 75 -8.97 3.81 0.40
N SER A 76 -9.41 2.74 -0.26
CA SER A 76 -10.83 2.47 -0.50
C SER A 76 -11.64 2.15 0.76
N LEU A 77 -11.01 1.61 1.80
CA LEU A 77 -11.66 1.33 3.09
C LEU A 77 -11.78 2.57 3.99
N GLN A 78 -11.10 3.66 3.66
CA GLN A 78 -11.12 4.90 4.43
C GLN A 78 -12.42 5.68 4.15
N SER A 79 -12.92 6.42 5.14
CA SER A 79 -13.96 7.44 4.93
C SER A 79 -13.46 8.54 4.00
N VAL A 80 -14.37 9.33 3.41
CA VAL A 80 -13.98 10.44 2.52
C VAL A 80 -13.08 11.44 3.22
N GLU A 81 -13.38 11.77 4.48
CA GLU A 81 -12.61 12.68 5.33
C GLU A 81 -11.20 12.15 5.56
N ARG A 82 -11.07 10.85 5.83
CA ARG A 82 -9.76 10.20 6.00
C ARG A 82 -8.96 10.14 4.72
N ARG A 83 -9.60 9.85 3.59
CA ARG A 83 -8.93 9.91 2.26
C ARG A 83 -8.34 11.30 2.00
N ARG A 84 -9.03 12.38 2.38
CA ARG A 84 -8.51 13.76 2.23
C ARG A 84 -7.21 13.96 3.00
N GLU A 85 -7.12 13.44 4.22
CA GLU A 85 -5.90 13.52 5.02
C GLU A 85 -4.76 12.68 4.42
N VAL A 86 -5.05 11.45 4.00
CA VAL A 86 -4.04 10.55 3.41
C VAL A 86 -3.48 11.10 2.09
N VAL A 87 -4.32 11.72 1.25
CA VAL A 87 -3.89 12.31 -0.04
C VAL A 87 -2.97 13.53 0.13
N LYS A 88 -2.96 14.20 1.30
CA LYS A 88 -1.97 15.27 1.57
C LYS A 88 -0.52 14.79 1.52
N ASN A 89 -0.29 13.48 1.68
CA ASN A 89 1.01 12.85 1.49
C ASN A 89 1.47 12.83 0.01
N ARG A 90 0.63 13.27 -0.93
CA ARG A 90 0.91 13.33 -2.38
C ARG A 90 1.45 12.00 -2.95
N PRO A 91 0.73 10.88 -2.77
CA PRO A 91 1.14 9.61 -3.36
C PRO A 91 1.20 9.72 -4.88
N GLU A 92 2.10 8.96 -5.50
CA GLU A 92 2.24 8.91 -6.96
C GLU A 92 0.96 8.38 -7.63
N MET A 93 0.28 7.45 -6.95
CA MET A 93 -0.96 6.85 -7.42
C MET A 93 -1.88 6.56 -6.23
N ILE A 94 -3.20 6.66 -6.46
CA ILE A 94 -4.23 6.20 -5.52
C ILE A 94 -5.17 5.21 -6.21
N SER A 95 -5.67 4.23 -5.47
CA SER A 95 -6.77 3.39 -5.95
C SER A 95 -8.11 4.08 -5.72
N VAL A 96 -8.97 4.12 -6.74
CA VAL A 96 -10.35 4.61 -6.63
C VAL A 96 -11.31 3.45 -6.87
N ALA A 97 -12.10 3.09 -5.86
CA ALA A 97 -13.20 2.16 -6.03
C ALA A 97 -14.39 2.89 -6.67
N VAL A 98 -14.80 2.45 -7.87
CA VAL A 98 -15.83 3.12 -8.70
C VAL A 98 -17.26 2.62 -8.44
N GLY A 99 -17.48 1.79 -7.41
CA GLY A 99 -18.79 1.27 -7.07
C GLY A 99 -18.89 0.92 -5.59
N ALA A 100 -20.10 1.10 -5.03
CA ALA A 100 -20.44 0.63 -3.70
C ALA A 100 -20.89 -0.83 -3.80
N ARG A 101 -20.28 -1.69 -2.98
CA ARG A 101 -20.65 -3.10 -2.85
C ARG A 101 -20.51 -3.48 -1.39
N HIS A 102 -21.35 -4.40 -0.92
CA HIS A 102 -21.12 -5.04 0.36
C HIS A 102 -19.81 -5.82 0.29
N TYR A 103 -18.86 -5.43 1.13
CA TYR A 103 -17.76 -6.31 1.53
C TYR A 103 -18.29 -7.08 2.74
N ALA A 104 -18.35 -8.40 2.59
CA ALA A 104 -18.92 -9.32 3.59
C ALA A 104 -18.18 -9.24 4.93
#